data_AF-A0A3P3YDB1-F1
#
_entry.id   AF-A0A3P3YDB1-F1
#
_cell.length_a   1.000
_cell.length_b   1.000
_cell.length_c   1.000
_cell.angle_alpha   90.00
_cell.angle_beta   90.00
_cell.angle_gamma   90.00
#
_symmetry.space_group_name_H-M   'P 1'
#
loop_
_entity.id
_entity.type
_entity.pdbx_description
1 polymer ?
#
loop_
_entity_poly.entity_id
_entity_poly.type
_entity_poly.pdbx_seq_one_letter_code
_entity_poly.pdbx_strand_id
1 'polypeptide(L)'
;MAMNFIKGVAEYWTPVLSTSQFLEKGVLTPEEFVIAGDELVRRCPSWAWGTDTSRTARPFLPTDKQYLITRNVPSMRRADAYAMESAAEEVLEQTDADADGWVATHTDRVEQDIPDIAALDLNAPEPDIQVYEEDDPYALDACEIVDATNVNVIRTRTYDLTISYDKYYQTPRMWLFGYDENRNPLSPEQVMEDISSDHAHKTVTVESHPHITGISCASIHPCKHASVVKTMMRSSPVEVTVSSYMFLFLKFIQGVIPTIEYDFTPDVNE
;
A
#
# COMPACT_ATOMS: atom_id res chain seq x y z
N MET A 1 -15.94 8.45 -19.92
CA MET A 1 -15.70 8.15 -21.35
C MET A 1 -14.67 9.06 -22.01
N ALA A 2 -14.71 10.39 -21.83
CA ALA A 2 -13.79 11.32 -22.51
C ALA A 2 -12.30 11.17 -22.11
N MET A 3 -11.98 10.93 -20.83
CA MET A 3 -10.59 10.80 -20.36
C MET A 3 -9.86 9.57 -20.94
N ASN A 4 -10.55 8.43 -21.11
CA ASN A 4 -9.94 7.22 -21.67
C ASN A 4 -9.65 7.37 -23.17
N PHE A 5 -10.51 8.09 -23.91
CA PHE A 5 -10.29 8.38 -25.33
C PHE A 5 -9.09 9.33 -25.53
N ILE A 6 -8.98 10.39 -24.72
CA ILE A 6 -7.86 11.33 -24.78
C ILE A 6 -6.54 10.65 -24.42
N LYS A 7 -6.53 9.75 -23.41
CA LYS A 7 -5.35 8.94 -23.06
C LYS A 7 -4.92 8.03 -24.20
N GLY A 8 -5.84 7.28 -24.83
CA GLY A 8 -5.51 6.37 -25.93
C GLY A 8 -4.94 7.08 -27.16
N VAL A 9 -5.46 8.28 -27.48
CA VAL A 9 -4.89 9.12 -28.55
C VAL A 9 -3.52 9.66 -28.14
N ALA A 10 -3.37 10.21 -26.94
CA ALA A 10 -2.09 10.75 -26.47
C ALA A 10 -0.97 9.69 -26.41
N GLU A 11 -1.29 8.47 -25.97
CA GLU A 11 -0.35 7.35 -25.95
C GLU A 11 0.14 6.98 -27.36
N TYR A 12 -0.76 6.99 -28.35
CA TYR A 12 -0.42 6.71 -29.75
C TYR A 12 0.58 7.71 -30.32
N TRP A 13 0.41 9.01 -30.03
CA TRP A 13 1.26 10.09 -30.55
C TRP A 13 2.54 10.35 -29.76
N THR A 14 2.65 9.83 -28.53
CA THR A 14 3.87 9.99 -27.74
C THR A 14 4.99 9.14 -28.35
N PRO A 15 6.14 9.72 -28.75
CA PRO A 15 7.25 8.94 -29.25
C PRO A 15 7.84 8.06 -28.14
N VAL A 16 8.35 6.88 -28.51
CA VAL A 16 9.07 6.02 -27.56
C VAL A 16 10.36 6.71 -27.15
N LEU A 17 10.63 6.74 -25.84
CA LEU A 17 11.88 7.29 -25.33
C LEU A 17 13.03 6.34 -25.68
N SER A 18 14.00 6.81 -26.47
CA SER A 18 15.15 6.01 -26.90
C SER A 18 16.45 6.35 -26.18
N THR A 19 16.50 7.47 -25.46
CA THR A 19 17.69 7.94 -24.75
C THR A 19 17.37 8.06 -23.27
N SER A 20 18.25 7.53 -22.42
CA SER A 20 18.11 7.59 -20.97
C SER A 20 17.88 9.01 -20.48
N GLN A 21 16.83 9.18 -19.68
CA GLN A 21 16.58 10.41 -18.91
C GLN A 21 16.33 10.07 -17.43
N PHE A 22 16.88 8.93 -17.00
CA PHE A 22 16.70 8.36 -15.67
C PHE A 22 17.18 9.32 -14.56
N LEU A 23 18.45 9.71 -14.57
CA LEU A 23 19.00 10.59 -13.53
C LEU A 23 18.40 12.00 -13.56
N GLU A 24 18.08 12.51 -14.75
CA GLU A 24 17.59 13.88 -14.93
C GLU A 24 16.11 14.04 -14.58
N LYS A 25 15.27 13.08 -14.97
CA LYS A 25 13.80 13.20 -14.88
C LYS A 25 13.14 12.09 -14.08
N GLY A 26 13.82 11.01 -13.73
CA GLY A 26 13.23 9.86 -13.05
C GLY A 26 12.34 9.01 -13.94
N VAL A 27 12.51 9.09 -15.27
CA VAL A 27 11.76 8.32 -16.28
C VAL A 27 12.62 7.18 -16.82
N LEU A 28 11.98 6.20 -17.46
CA LEU A 28 12.62 5.02 -18.05
C LEU A 28 12.33 4.91 -19.55
N THR A 29 13.31 4.46 -20.33
CA THR A 29 13.06 3.87 -21.65
C THR A 29 12.44 2.46 -21.49
N PRO A 30 11.83 1.89 -22.56
CA PRO A 30 11.39 0.50 -22.52
C PRO A 30 12.52 -0.49 -22.21
N GLU A 31 13.73 -0.25 -22.75
CA GLU A 31 14.90 -1.09 -22.49
C GLU A 31 15.32 -0.98 -21.01
N GLU A 32 15.33 0.23 -20.45
CA GLU A 32 15.63 0.45 -19.04
C GLU A 32 14.58 -0.18 -18.11
N PHE A 33 13.30 -0.15 -18.50
CA PHE A 33 12.23 -0.86 -17.80
C PHE A 33 12.48 -2.38 -17.77
N VAL A 34 12.92 -2.96 -18.90
CA VAL A 34 13.28 -4.38 -18.97
C VAL A 34 14.49 -4.68 -18.09
N ILE A 35 15.55 -3.85 -18.12
CA ILE A 35 16.73 -4.03 -17.27
C ILE A 35 16.35 -4.00 -15.77
N ALA A 36 15.55 -3.03 -15.37
CA ALA A 36 15.11 -2.89 -13.98
C ALA A 36 14.17 -4.03 -13.55
N GLY A 37 13.30 -4.51 -14.46
CA GLY A 37 12.42 -5.65 -14.21
C GLY A 37 13.17 -6.99 -14.13
N ASP A 38 14.19 -7.20 -14.97
CA ASP A 38 15.06 -8.38 -14.91
C ASP A 38 15.78 -8.46 -13.56
N GLU A 39 16.27 -7.32 -13.07
CA GLU A 39 16.89 -7.24 -11.75
C GLU A 39 15.91 -7.54 -10.61
N LEU A 40 14.67 -7.04 -10.71
CA LEU A 40 13.61 -7.35 -9.74
C LEU A 40 13.34 -8.87 -9.70
N VAL A 41 13.10 -9.50 -10.84
CA VAL A 41 12.82 -10.95 -10.92
C VAL A 41 14.01 -11.77 -10.42
N ARG A 42 15.23 -11.33 -10.71
CA ARG A 42 16.46 -11.99 -10.25
C ARG A 42 16.59 -11.97 -8.72
N ARG A 43 16.26 -10.84 -8.09
CA ARG A 43 16.44 -10.63 -6.63
C ARG A 43 15.24 -11.07 -5.80
N CYS A 44 14.04 -10.94 -6.35
CA CYS A 44 12.78 -11.25 -5.68
C CYS A 44 12.03 -12.31 -6.53
N PRO A 45 12.28 -13.61 -6.31
CA PRO A 45 11.70 -14.69 -7.12
C PRO A 45 10.17 -14.81 -7.06
N SER A 46 9.53 -14.08 -6.14
CA SER A 46 8.06 -13.93 -6.09
C SER A 46 7.52 -13.13 -7.29
N TRP A 47 8.36 -12.30 -7.92
CA TRP A 47 8.04 -11.58 -9.14
C TRP A 47 8.40 -12.40 -10.37
N ALA A 48 7.58 -12.29 -11.41
CA ALA A 48 7.81 -12.91 -12.70
C ALA A 48 7.44 -11.95 -13.83
N TRP A 49 8.05 -12.17 -15.00
CA TRP A 49 7.62 -11.53 -16.23
C TRP A 49 6.34 -12.17 -16.77
N GLY A 50 5.41 -11.32 -17.18
CA GLY A 50 4.18 -11.67 -17.89
C GLY A 50 4.38 -11.57 -19.41
N THR A 51 3.90 -12.59 -20.11
CA THR A 51 3.84 -12.63 -21.57
C THR A 51 2.50 -12.08 -22.05
N ASP A 52 2.50 -11.30 -23.14
CA ASP A 52 1.28 -10.91 -23.85
C ASP A 52 1.50 -11.14 -25.35
N THR A 53 0.77 -12.12 -25.91
CA THR A 53 0.78 -12.45 -27.35
C THR A 53 -0.51 -12.00 -28.05
N SER A 54 -1.34 -11.21 -27.36
CA SER A 54 -2.61 -10.75 -27.89
C SER A 54 -2.44 -9.45 -28.70
N ARG A 55 -3.54 -8.88 -29.20
CA ARG A 55 -3.54 -7.59 -29.89
C ARG A 55 -3.19 -6.41 -28.98
N THR A 56 -3.20 -6.60 -27.65
CA THR A 56 -2.81 -5.57 -26.68
C THR A 56 -1.32 -5.54 -26.38
N ALA A 57 -0.56 -6.50 -26.92
CA ALA A 57 0.89 -6.54 -26.78
C ALA A 57 1.53 -5.24 -27.25
N ARG A 58 2.46 -4.73 -26.44
CA ARG A 58 3.18 -3.49 -26.70
C ARG A 58 4.37 -3.81 -27.61
N PRO A 59 4.41 -3.28 -28.84
CA PRO A 59 5.42 -3.65 -29.83
C PRO A 59 6.83 -3.14 -29.50
N PHE A 60 6.94 -2.18 -28.57
CA PHE A 60 8.20 -1.62 -28.09
C PHE A 60 8.77 -2.39 -26.88
N LEU A 61 8.12 -3.48 -26.45
CA LEU A 61 8.62 -4.39 -25.41
C LEU A 61 8.74 -5.81 -25.98
N PRO A 62 9.66 -6.65 -25.48
CA PRO A 62 9.72 -8.07 -25.82
C PRO A 62 8.40 -8.79 -25.49
N THR A 63 8.00 -9.78 -26.29
CA THR A 63 6.71 -10.49 -26.13
C THR A 63 6.60 -11.25 -24.80
N ASP A 64 7.74 -11.66 -24.25
CA ASP A 64 7.89 -12.36 -22.99
C ASP A 64 8.10 -11.43 -21.78
N LYS A 65 8.21 -10.11 -22.01
CA LYS A 65 8.49 -9.10 -20.97
C LYS A 65 7.58 -7.88 -21.10
N GLN A 66 6.28 -8.13 -21.02
CA GLN A 66 5.26 -7.10 -21.25
C GLN A 66 4.87 -6.36 -19.97
N TYR A 67 4.80 -7.08 -18.86
CA TYR A 67 4.52 -6.56 -17.53
C TYR A 67 5.17 -7.47 -16.48
N LEU A 68 5.38 -6.98 -15.26
CA LEU A 68 5.78 -7.81 -14.12
C LEU A 68 4.55 -8.20 -13.31
N ILE A 69 4.57 -9.35 -12.68
CA ILE A 69 3.49 -9.84 -11.83
C ILE A 69 4.02 -10.55 -10.60
N THR A 70 3.38 -10.30 -9.47
CA THR A 70 3.48 -11.12 -8.26
C THR A 70 2.07 -11.50 -7.83
N ARG A 71 1.88 -12.72 -7.34
CA ARG A 71 0.55 -13.30 -7.08
C ARG A 71 0.40 -13.68 -5.63
N ASN A 72 -0.85 -13.67 -5.17
CA ASN A 72 -1.22 -14.15 -3.85
C ASN A 72 -0.49 -13.43 -2.71
N VAL A 73 -0.27 -12.13 -2.86
CA VAL A 73 0.36 -11.27 -1.87
C VAL A 73 -0.62 -11.02 -0.73
N PRO A 74 -0.30 -11.38 0.52
CA PRO A 74 -1.23 -11.22 1.63
C PRO A 74 -1.37 -9.75 2.04
N SER A 75 -2.56 -9.42 2.56
CA SER A 75 -2.83 -8.18 3.26
C SER A 75 -3.69 -8.48 4.49
N MET A 76 -3.04 -8.47 5.65
CA MET A 76 -3.65 -8.87 6.93
C MET A 76 -4.32 -7.70 7.65
N ARG A 77 -4.07 -6.45 7.24
CA ARG A 77 -4.55 -5.23 7.90
C ARG A 77 -5.06 -4.21 6.89
N ARG A 78 -5.92 -3.29 7.34
CA ARG A 78 -6.38 -2.14 6.56
C ARG A 78 -5.47 -0.93 6.78
N ALA A 79 -5.40 -0.06 5.78
CA ALA A 79 -4.48 1.08 5.80
C ALA A 79 -4.73 2.02 6.98
N ASP A 80 -6.00 2.26 7.35
CA ASP A 80 -6.35 3.13 8.48
C ASP A 80 -5.91 2.54 9.83
N ALA A 81 -6.07 1.23 10.02
CA ALA A 81 -5.64 0.55 11.24
C ALA A 81 -4.10 0.60 11.37
N TYR A 82 -3.39 0.39 10.27
CA TYR A 82 -1.94 0.51 10.22
C TYR A 82 -1.46 1.94 10.53
N ALA A 83 -2.13 2.96 9.99
CA ALA A 83 -1.79 4.35 10.25
C ALA A 83 -1.97 4.73 11.73
N MET A 84 -3.04 4.25 12.37
CA MET A 84 -3.30 4.50 13.79
C MET A 84 -2.26 3.81 14.69
N GLU A 85 -1.90 2.57 14.38
CA GLU A 85 -0.86 1.82 15.10
C GLU A 85 0.51 2.50 14.96
N SER A 86 0.89 2.88 13.74
CA SER A 86 2.14 3.60 13.47
C SER A 86 2.21 4.94 14.19
N ALA A 87 1.10 5.68 14.27
CA ALA A 87 1.06 6.95 15.01
C ALA A 87 1.15 6.73 16.54
N ALA A 88 0.55 5.66 17.06
CA ALA A 88 0.65 5.32 18.47
C ALA A 88 2.07 4.89 18.87
N GLU A 89 2.75 4.13 18.00
CA GLU A 89 4.16 3.74 18.19
C GLU A 89 5.09 4.96 18.21
N GLU A 90 4.92 5.91 17.27
CA GLU A 90 5.70 7.15 17.25
C GLU A 90 5.50 7.98 18.54
N VAL A 91 4.28 8.04 19.07
CA VAL A 91 3.99 8.71 20.34
C VAL A 91 4.67 8.00 21.52
N LEU A 92 4.67 6.66 21.53
CA LEU A 92 5.31 5.89 22.60
C LEU A 92 6.84 6.05 22.57
N GLU A 93 7.47 6.05 21.39
CA GLU A 93 8.90 6.37 21.25
C GLU A 93 9.25 7.78 21.75
N GLN A 94 8.33 8.74 21.58
CA GLN A 94 8.51 10.10 22.10
C GLN A 94 8.34 10.18 23.63
N THR A 95 7.61 9.25 24.25
CA THR A 95 7.39 9.24 25.72
C THR A 95 8.50 8.54 26.51
N ASP A 96 9.35 7.74 25.88
CA ASP A 96 10.54 7.14 26.53
C ASP A 96 11.80 8.01 26.42
N ALA A 97 11.67 9.21 25.83
CA ALA A 97 12.73 10.20 25.69
C ALA A 97 12.56 11.40 26.65
N ASP A 98 12.19 11.15 27.91
CA ASP A 98 12.20 12.20 28.94
C ASP A 98 13.60 12.37 29.56
N ALA A 99 14.42 13.18 28.89
CA ALA A 99 15.30 14.14 29.57
C ALA A 99 15.62 15.32 28.64
N ASP A 100 14.96 16.45 28.93
CA ASP A 100 15.39 17.82 28.66
C ASP A 100 15.02 18.48 27.30
N GLY A 101 13.72 18.81 27.19
CA GLY A 101 13.22 20.16 26.89
C GLY A 101 13.75 20.98 25.69
N TRP A 102 12.92 21.12 24.65
CA TRP A 102 12.52 22.43 24.09
C TRP A 102 11.32 22.28 23.13
N VAL A 103 10.41 23.24 23.16
CA VAL A 103 9.05 23.22 22.56
C VAL A 103 9.02 23.78 21.12
N ALA A 104 8.01 23.33 20.34
CA ALA A 104 7.10 24.10 19.44
C ALA A 104 6.98 23.50 18.01
N THR A 105 5.83 23.44 17.33
CA THR A 105 4.73 24.43 17.20
C THR A 105 3.44 23.85 16.56
N HIS A 106 2.29 24.26 17.12
CA HIS A 106 0.96 24.56 16.53
C HIS A 106 0.07 23.49 15.84
N THR A 107 -1.10 23.26 16.41
CA THR A 107 -2.38 23.75 15.82
C THR A 107 -3.40 24.07 16.90
N ASP A 108 -4.07 25.22 16.73
CA ASP A 108 -5.07 25.78 17.63
C ASP A 108 -6.27 24.83 17.82
N ARG A 109 -6.53 24.44 19.08
CA ARG A 109 -7.87 23.99 19.49
C ARG A 109 -8.23 24.61 20.84
N VAL A 110 -9.38 25.28 20.77
CA VAL A 110 -10.04 26.09 21.78
C VAL A 110 -10.20 25.30 23.09
N GLU A 111 -9.78 25.93 24.19
CA GLU A 111 -9.98 25.47 25.56
C GLU A 111 -11.47 25.18 25.84
N GLN A 112 -11.78 23.97 26.29
CA GLN A 112 -13.02 23.69 27.02
C GLN A 112 -12.64 23.29 28.43
N ASP A 113 -13.07 24.12 29.38
CA ASP A 113 -12.93 23.98 30.82
C ASP A 113 -13.39 22.59 31.30
N ILE A 114 -12.49 21.88 31.99
CA ILE A 114 -12.79 20.67 32.73
C ILE A 114 -13.36 21.11 34.09
N PRO A 115 -14.59 20.72 34.48
CA PRO A 115 -15.12 21.08 35.79
C PRO A 115 -14.38 20.36 36.93
N ASP A 116 -14.07 21.10 37.99
CA ASP A 116 -13.48 20.64 39.24
C ASP A 116 -14.20 19.41 39.82
N ILE A 117 -13.46 18.31 39.92
CA ILE A 117 -13.80 17.10 40.68
C ILE A 117 -13.65 17.37 42.19
N ALA A 118 -14.58 18.14 42.75
CA ALA A 118 -14.70 18.37 44.18
C ALA A 118 -16.17 18.37 44.63
N ALA A 119 -16.81 17.20 44.58
CA ALA A 119 -18.04 16.90 45.33
C ALA A 119 -18.25 15.38 45.42
N LEU A 120 -17.39 14.70 46.19
CA LEU A 120 -17.69 13.35 46.69
C LEU A 120 -18.66 13.48 47.87
N ASP A 121 -19.93 13.14 47.64
CA ASP A 121 -20.94 12.98 48.69
C ASP A 121 -20.73 11.63 49.39
N LEU A 122 -20.26 11.67 50.64
CA LEU A 122 -19.86 10.55 51.49
C LEU A 122 -21.04 9.91 52.26
N ASN A 123 -22.25 9.90 51.71
CA ASN A 123 -23.43 9.30 52.37
C ASN A 123 -24.24 8.36 51.46
N ALA A 124 -23.57 7.50 50.71
CA ALA A 124 -24.21 6.34 50.09
C ALA A 124 -24.05 5.09 51.00
N PRO A 125 -25.14 4.37 51.34
CA PRO A 125 -25.07 3.15 52.14
C PRO A 125 -24.29 2.05 51.39
N GLU A 126 -23.39 1.37 52.11
CA GLU A 126 -22.56 0.28 51.59
C GLU A 126 -23.42 -0.88 51.04
N PRO A 127 -23.09 -1.46 49.87
CA PRO A 127 -23.71 -2.70 49.43
C PRO A 127 -23.12 -3.90 50.20
N ASP A 128 -24.01 -4.73 50.75
CA ASP A 128 -23.70 -5.99 51.43
C ASP A 128 -22.81 -6.90 50.58
N ILE A 129 -21.59 -7.15 51.07
CA ILE A 129 -20.67 -8.14 50.52
C ILE A 129 -21.18 -9.53 50.94
N GLN A 130 -21.82 -10.24 50.02
CA GLN A 130 -22.13 -11.65 50.20
C GLN A 130 -20.97 -12.50 49.66
N VAL A 131 -20.22 -13.08 50.58
CA VAL A 131 -19.22 -14.12 50.31
C VAL A 131 -19.97 -15.40 49.97
N TYR A 132 -19.72 -15.95 48.78
CA TYR A 132 -20.10 -17.32 48.43
C TYR A 132 -18.83 -18.13 48.17
N GLU A 133 -18.79 -19.32 48.77
CA GLU A 133 -17.66 -20.24 48.83
C GLU A 133 -17.25 -20.82 47.46
N GLU A 134 -15.97 -21.12 47.31
CA GLU A 134 -15.36 -21.85 46.19
C GLU A 134 -15.95 -23.27 46.03
N ASP A 135 -16.16 -23.73 44.79
CA ASP A 135 -15.70 -25.05 44.30
C ASP A 135 -16.18 -25.37 42.87
N ASP A 136 -15.23 -25.55 41.94
CA ASP A 136 -15.10 -26.63 40.94
C ASP A 136 -14.38 -26.17 39.63
N PRO A 137 -13.10 -26.51 39.45
CA PRO A 137 -12.31 -26.15 38.26
C PRO A 137 -12.49 -27.08 37.02
N TYR A 138 -13.51 -27.96 36.96
CA TYR A 138 -13.68 -28.89 35.83
C TYR A 138 -15.10 -29.03 35.24
N ALA A 139 -16.02 -28.09 35.49
CA ALA A 139 -17.32 -28.10 34.81
C ALA A 139 -17.18 -27.67 33.33
N LEU A 140 -16.98 -28.65 32.44
CA LEU A 140 -17.18 -28.53 30.99
C LEU A 140 -18.68 -28.32 30.71
N ASP A 141 -19.15 -27.08 30.80
CA ASP A 141 -20.46 -26.71 30.30
C ASP A 141 -20.37 -26.33 28.82
N ALA A 142 -21.40 -26.75 28.08
CA ALA A 142 -21.47 -26.69 26.64
C ALA A 142 -21.26 -25.26 26.14
N CYS A 143 -20.41 -25.10 25.14
CA CYS A 143 -20.24 -23.84 24.43
C CYS A 143 -21.57 -23.48 23.76
N GLU A 144 -22.40 -22.67 24.42
CA GLU A 144 -23.43 -21.90 23.77
C GLU A 144 -22.73 -21.07 22.70
N ILE A 145 -23.13 -21.29 21.45
CA ILE A 145 -22.73 -20.43 20.33
C ILE A 145 -23.37 -19.07 20.62
N VAL A 146 -22.64 -18.24 21.36
CA VAL A 146 -22.88 -16.81 21.39
C VAL A 146 -22.64 -16.31 19.97
N ASP A 147 -23.68 -15.74 19.38
CA ASP A 147 -23.64 -15.14 18.06
C ASP A 147 -22.58 -14.02 18.09
N ALA A 148 -21.39 -14.33 17.59
CA ALA A 148 -20.21 -13.49 17.63
C ALA A 148 -20.30 -12.39 16.57
N THR A 149 -21.31 -11.53 16.63
CA THR A 149 -21.53 -10.46 15.66
C THR A 149 -20.68 -9.21 15.92
N ASN A 150 -19.56 -9.29 16.65
CA ASN A 150 -18.56 -8.22 16.68
C ASN A 150 -17.21 -8.63 17.31
N VAL A 151 -16.67 -9.80 16.97
CA VAL A 151 -15.22 -9.97 17.06
C VAL A 151 -14.65 -9.26 15.83
N ASN A 152 -13.79 -8.27 16.03
CA ASN A 152 -13.06 -7.56 14.98
C ASN A 152 -12.05 -8.50 14.29
N VAL A 153 -12.54 -9.57 13.68
CA VAL A 153 -11.76 -10.49 12.86
C VAL A 153 -11.43 -9.73 11.58
N ILE A 154 -10.23 -9.17 11.53
CA ILE A 154 -9.73 -8.49 10.35
C ILE A 154 -9.63 -9.54 9.24
N ARG A 155 -10.51 -9.41 8.23
CA ARG A 155 -10.56 -10.37 7.15
C ARG A 155 -9.32 -10.28 6.29
N THR A 156 -8.62 -11.39 6.13
CA THR A 156 -7.38 -11.45 5.34
C THR A 156 -7.72 -11.33 3.86
N ARG A 157 -7.06 -10.42 3.15
CA ARG A 157 -7.15 -10.28 1.69
C ARG A 157 -5.90 -10.80 1.03
N THR A 158 -6.03 -11.17 -0.23
CA THR A 158 -4.88 -11.53 -1.08
C THR A 158 -4.90 -10.70 -2.35
N TYR A 159 -3.74 -10.33 -2.86
CA TYR A 159 -3.59 -9.47 -4.03
C TYR A 159 -2.71 -10.11 -5.09
N ASP A 160 -3.14 -10.03 -6.35
CA ASP A 160 -2.25 -10.14 -7.49
C ASP A 160 -1.88 -8.71 -7.91
N LEU A 161 -0.58 -8.40 -7.93
CA LEU A 161 -0.07 -7.09 -8.29
C LEU A 161 0.62 -7.18 -9.64
N THR A 162 0.36 -6.22 -10.52
CA THR A 162 1.08 -6.13 -11.80
C THR A 162 1.71 -4.76 -11.99
N ILE A 163 2.86 -4.74 -12.67
CA ILE A 163 3.56 -3.52 -13.06
C ILE A 163 3.68 -3.48 -14.57
N SER A 164 3.05 -2.49 -15.19
CA SER A 164 3.16 -2.24 -16.64
C SER A 164 4.01 -1.01 -16.91
N TYR A 165 4.62 -0.92 -18.10
CA TYR A 165 5.24 0.32 -18.57
C TYR A 165 4.19 1.29 -19.12
N ASP A 166 4.09 2.48 -18.53
CA ASP A 166 3.26 3.56 -19.08
C ASP A 166 4.07 4.37 -20.11
N LYS A 167 3.70 4.27 -21.39
CA LYS A 167 4.40 4.95 -22.48
C LYS A 167 4.27 6.48 -22.42
N TYR A 168 3.15 7.00 -21.91
CA TYR A 168 2.90 8.43 -21.88
C TYR A 168 3.73 9.12 -20.79
N TYR A 169 3.76 8.53 -19.59
CA TYR A 169 4.54 9.04 -18.45
C TYR A 169 5.96 8.50 -18.40
N GLN A 170 6.30 7.50 -19.22
CA GLN A 170 7.61 6.85 -19.29
C GLN A 170 8.04 6.31 -17.92
N THR A 171 7.08 5.74 -17.18
CA THR A 171 7.28 5.24 -15.82
C THR A 171 6.53 3.94 -15.60
N PRO A 172 6.91 3.13 -14.61
CA PRO A 172 6.15 1.96 -14.21
C PRO A 172 4.80 2.39 -13.61
N ARG A 173 3.76 1.59 -13.82
CA ARG A 173 2.42 1.78 -13.29
C ARG A 173 1.97 0.50 -12.59
N MET A 174 1.47 0.64 -11.36
CA MET A 174 0.99 -0.46 -10.52
C MET A 174 -0.52 -0.69 -10.71
N TRP A 175 -0.91 -1.96 -10.75
CA TRP A 175 -2.30 -2.42 -10.78
C TRP A 175 -2.54 -3.45 -9.69
N LEU A 176 -3.73 -3.41 -9.10
CA LEU A 176 -4.08 -4.23 -7.94
C LEU A 176 -5.34 -5.04 -8.22
N PHE A 177 -5.22 -6.36 -8.10
CA PHE A 177 -6.34 -7.30 -8.18
C PHE A 177 -6.48 -8.00 -6.83
N GLY A 178 -7.39 -7.50 -6.00
CA GLY A 178 -7.62 -8.06 -4.68
C GLY A 178 -8.68 -9.16 -4.67
N TYR A 179 -8.53 -10.09 -3.74
CA TYR A 179 -9.44 -11.19 -3.48
C TYR A 179 -9.78 -11.25 -1.98
N ASP A 180 -11.01 -11.65 -1.67
CA ASP A 180 -11.44 -11.98 -0.31
C ASP A 180 -10.90 -13.36 0.14
N GLU A 181 -11.26 -13.74 1.37
CA GLU A 181 -10.89 -15.03 2.00
C GLU A 181 -11.36 -16.24 1.19
N ASN A 182 -12.46 -16.10 0.45
CA ASN A 182 -13.05 -17.14 -0.39
C ASN A 182 -12.54 -17.10 -1.84
N ARG A 183 -11.53 -16.27 -2.12
CA ARG A 183 -10.95 -16.05 -3.47
C ARG A 183 -11.90 -15.37 -4.46
N ASN A 184 -12.92 -14.65 -3.99
CA ASN A 184 -13.75 -13.82 -4.84
C ASN A 184 -13.06 -12.46 -5.08
N PRO A 185 -13.18 -11.88 -6.30
CA PRO A 185 -12.67 -10.55 -6.58
C PRO A 185 -13.26 -9.48 -5.66
N LEU A 186 -12.42 -8.59 -5.14
CA LEU A 186 -12.86 -7.45 -4.34
C LEU A 186 -13.51 -6.36 -5.19
N SER A 187 -14.44 -5.63 -4.58
CA SER A 187 -14.97 -4.40 -5.17
C SER A 187 -13.92 -3.30 -5.15
N PRO A 188 -14.02 -2.29 -6.04
CA PRO A 188 -13.13 -1.14 -5.98
C PRO A 188 -13.12 -0.44 -4.62
N GLU A 189 -14.28 -0.31 -3.97
CA GLU A 189 -14.41 0.30 -2.64
C GLU A 189 -13.64 -0.48 -1.58
N GLN A 190 -13.68 -1.81 -1.63
CA GLN A 190 -12.91 -2.66 -0.73
C GLN A 190 -11.41 -2.45 -0.92
N VAL A 191 -10.92 -2.41 -2.17
CA VAL A 191 -9.50 -2.16 -2.44
C VAL A 191 -9.04 -0.80 -1.90
N MET A 192 -9.91 0.22 -1.88
CA MET A 192 -9.59 1.53 -1.30
C MET A 192 -9.29 1.47 0.21
N GLU A 193 -9.84 0.50 0.93
CA GLU A 193 -9.56 0.32 2.38
C GLU A 193 -8.12 -0.15 2.66
N ASP A 194 -7.43 -0.70 1.64
CA ASP A 194 -6.03 -1.14 1.71
C ASP A 194 -5.06 -0.06 1.17
N ILE A 195 -5.58 1.10 0.77
CA ILE A 195 -4.79 2.23 0.26
C ILE A 195 -4.73 3.31 1.34
N SER A 196 -3.54 3.87 1.57
CA SER A 196 -3.33 4.98 2.49
C SER A 196 -4.28 6.14 2.16
N SER A 197 -4.96 6.66 3.18
CA SER A 197 -5.93 7.76 3.06
C SER A 197 -5.32 9.02 2.44
N ASP A 198 -4.02 9.25 2.65
CA ASP A 198 -3.27 10.35 2.03
C ASP A 198 -3.18 10.25 0.50
N HIS A 199 -3.27 9.03 -0.04
CA HIS A 199 -3.08 8.71 -1.44
C HIS A 199 -4.38 8.27 -2.15
N ALA A 200 -5.31 7.65 -1.43
CA ALA A 200 -6.56 7.08 -1.92
C ALA A 200 -7.29 7.99 -2.93
N HIS A 201 -7.60 9.23 -2.56
CA HIS A 201 -8.37 10.14 -3.41
C HIS A 201 -7.54 10.98 -4.38
N LYS A 202 -6.20 10.83 -4.38
CA LYS A 202 -5.29 11.64 -5.19
C LYS A 202 -4.70 10.87 -6.35
N THR A 203 -4.37 9.59 -6.14
CA THR A 203 -3.53 8.83 -7.08
C THR A 203 -4.15 7.52 -7.53
N VAL A 204 -5.25 7.04 -6.94
CA VAL A 204 -5.85 5.76 -7.35
C VAL A 204 -7.06 5.95 -8.24
N THR A 205 -7.12 5.20 -9.34
CA THR A 205 -8.23 5.19 -10.30
C THR A 205 -8.65 3.76 -10.62
N VAL A 206 -9.91 3.57 -11.00
CA VAL A 206 -10.40 2.28 -11.52
C VAL A 206 -10.25 2.29 -13.03
N GLU A 207 -9.35 1.48 -13.57
CA GLU A 207 -9.00 1.43 -14.99
C GLU A 207 -8.98 -0.01 -15.51
N SER A 208 -9.16 -0.18 -16.83
CA SER A 208 -9.02 -1.49 -17.48
C SER A 208 -7.55 -1.84 -17.65
N HIS A 209 -7.17 -3.06 -17.30
CA HIS A 209 -5.78 -3.49 -17.38
C HIS A 209 -5.30 -3.55 -18.85
N PRO A 210 -4.11 -3.01 -19.18
CA PRO A 210 -3.67 -2.86 -20.57
C PRO A 210 -3.36 -4.18 -21.26
N HIS A 211 -2.97 -5.22 -20.52
CA HIS A 211 -2.58 -6.53 -21.06
C HIS A 211 -3.57 -7.66 -20.75
N ILE A 212 -4.56 -7.41 -19.88
CA ILE A 212 -5.49 -8.43 -19.41
C ILE A 212 -6.89 -7.93 -19.70
N THR A 213 -7.46 -8.43 -20.79
CA THR A 213 -8.75 -7.97 -21.29
C THR A 213 -9.89 -8.40 -20.38
N GLY A 214 -10.91 -7.56 -20.28
CA GLY A 214 -12.12 -7.86 -19.51
C GLY A 214 -12.02 -7.62 -18.00
N ILE A 215 -10.87 -7.18 -17.48
CA ILE A 215 -10.71 -6.88 -16.05
C ILE A 215 -10.53 -5.37 -15.82
N SER A 216 -11.38 -4.82 -14.96
CA SER A 216 -11.25 -3.47 -14.41
C SER A 216 -10.73 -3.59 -12.98
N CYS A 217 -9.71 -2.81 -12.64
CA CYS A 217 -9.03 -2.93 -11.35
C CYS A 217 -8.54 -1.57 -10.86
N ALA A 218 -8.14 -1.51 -9.60
CA ALA A 218 -7.51 -0.32 -9.05
C ALA A 218 -6.10 -0.16 -9.65
N SER A 219 -5.75 1.07 -10.04
CA SER A 219 -4.45 1.43 -10.58
C SER A 219 -3.92 2.66 -9.87
N ILE A 220 -2.63 2.64 -9.54
CA ILE A 220 -1.93 3.80 -8.99
C ILE A 220 -1.41 4.62 -10.17
N HIS A 221 -1.97 5.82 -10.32
CA HIS A 221 -1.78 6.69 -11.46
C HIS A 221 -0.35 7.27 -11.52
N PRO A 222 0.35 7.16 -12.66
CA PRO A 222 1.80 7.40 -12.72
C PRO A 222 2.25 8.87 -12.78
N CYS A 223 1.32 9.82 -12.71
CA CYS A 223 1.61 11.25 -12.92
C CYS A 223 2.61 11.86 -11.92
N LYS A 224 2.83 11.23 -10.76
CA LYS A 224 3.80 11.66 -9.75
C LYS A 224 5.01 10.73 -9.59
N HIS A 225 5.03 9.59 -10.28
CA HIS A 225 6.06 8.55 -10.07
C HIS A 225 7.46 9.09 -10.36
N ALA A 226 7.65 9.71 -11.53
CA ALA A 226 8.94 10.29 -11.93
C ALA A 226 9.48 11.31 -10.90
N SER A 227 8.61 12.20 -10.40
CA SER A 227 9.00 13.21 -9.42
C SER A 227 9.37 12.63 -8.06
N VAL A 228 8.67 11.58 -7.62
CA VAL A 228 8.93 10.94 -6.32
C VAL A 228 10.21 10.12 -6.39
N VAL A 229 10.36 9.26 -7.41
CA VAL A 229 11.59 8.46 -7.59
C VAL A 229 12.81 9.37 -7.74
N LYS A 230 12.70 10.48 -8.48
CA LYS A 230 13.78 11.48 -8.57
C LYS A 230 14.17 12.08 -7.23
N THR A 231 13.20 12.35 -6.37
CA THR A 231 13.46 12.83 -5.00
C THR A 231 14.17 11.76 -4.19
N MET A 232 13.70 10.50 -4.25
CA MET A 232 14.31 9.37 -3.55
C MET A 232 15.75 9.09 -3.99
N MET A 233 16.04 9.23 -5.29
CA MET A 233 17.40 9.10 -5.82
C MET A 233 18.35 10.15 -5.26
N ARG A 234 17.89 11.40 -5.09
CA ARG A 234 18.70 12.49 -4.54
C ARG A 234 18.96 12.34 -3.05
N SER A 235 18.03 11.74 -2.32
CA SER A 235 18.18 11.45 -0.90
C SER A 235 18.90 10.13 -0.62
N SER A 236 19.19 9.33 -1.65
CA SER A 236 19.87 8.04 -1.48
C SER A 236 21.34 8.27 -1.11
N PRO A 237 21.85 7.65 -0.04
CA PRO A 237 23.28 7.69 0.28
C PRO A 237 24.12 6.83 -0.68
N VAL A 238 23.48 5.91 -1.40
CA VAL A 238 24.11 5.00 -2.37
C VAL A 238 23.81 5.45 -3.79
N GLU A 239 24.78 5.30 -4.69
CA GLU A 239 24.57 5.55 -6.12
C GLU A 239 23.45 4.67 -6.67
N VAL A 240 22.45 5.33 -7.25
CA VAL A 240 21.29 4.65 -7.82
C VAL A 240 21.54 4.40 -9.30
N THR A 241 21.44 3.14 -9.72
CA THR A 241 21.50 2.70 -11.11
C THR A 241 20.10 2.41 -11.66
N VAL A 242 19.98 2.30 -12.98
CA VAL A 242 18.72 1.89 -13.64
C VAL A 242 18.19 0.56 -13.11
N SER A 243 19.08 -0.42 -12.84
CA SER A 243 18.68 -1.73 -12.33
C SER A 243 17.99 -1.64 -10.95
N SER A 244 18.36 -0.64 -10.15
CA SER A 244 17.74 -0.41 -8.83
C SER A 244 16.39 0.33 -8.88
N TYR A 245 15.95 0.81 -10.05
CA TYR A 245 14.72 1.62 -10.20
C TYR A 245 13.50 0.93 -9.61
N MET A 246 13.31 -0.37 -9.88
CA MET A 246 12.12 -1.09 -9.42
C MET A 246 12.04 -1.13 -7.90
N PHE A 247 13.16 -1.21 -7.18
CA PHE A 247 13.16 -1.20 -5.72
C PHE A 247 12.80 0.18 -5.15
N LEU A 248 13.28 1.27 -5.78
CA LEU A 248 12.85 2.62 -5.40
C LEU A 248 11.36 2.83 -5.67
N PHE A 249 10.87 2.35 -6.82
CA PHE A 249 9.47 2.41 -7.17
C PHE A 249 8.61 1.62 -6.17
N LEU A 250 8.98 0.37 -5.87
CA LEU A 250 8.28 -0.48 -4.91
C LEU A 250 8.32 0.08 -3.49
N LYS A 251 9.44 0.71 -3.08
CA LYS A 251 9.52 1.42 -1.80
C LYS A 251 8.58 2.63 -1.75
N PHE A 252 8.44 3.37 -2.85
CA PHE A 252 7.42 4.42 -2.95
C PHE A 252 6.00 3.84 -2.86
N ILE A 253 5.72 2.74 -3.58
CA ILE A 253 4.41 2.10 -3.57
C ILE A 253 4.04 1.59 -2.17
N GLN A 254 5.01 1.22 -1.33
CA GLN A 254 4.74 0.78 0.05
C GLN A 254 4.11 1.92 0.87
N GLY A 255 4.44 3.18 0.60
CA GLY A 255 3.76 4.32 1.23
C GLY A 255 2.30 4.50 0.79
N VAL A 256 1.95 4.00 -0.40
CA VAL A 256 0.58 4.05 -0.95
C VAL A 256 -0.26 2.87 -0.47
N ILE A 257 0.32 1.67 -0.40
CA ILE A 257 -0.35 0.42 0.00
C ILE A 257 0.40 -0.25 1.15
N PRO A 258 0.39 0.35 2.35
CA PRO A 258 1.27 -0.01 3.44
C PRO A 258 1.06 -1.41 4.00
N THR A 259 -0.13 -2.00 3.81
CA THR A 259 -0.52 -3.28 4.39
C THR A 259 -0.45 -4.45 3.41
N ILE A 260 0.03 -4.24 2.18
CA ILE A 260 0.19 -5.30 1.18
C ILE A 260 1.64 -5.75 1.18
N GLU A 261 1.88 -7.02 1.53
CA GLU A 261 3.21 -7.56 1.85
C GLU A 261 3.90 -8.18 0.62
N TYR A 262 4.19 -7.36 -0.39
CA TYR A 262 4.98 -7.84 -1.54
C TYR A 262 6.49 -7.77 -1.23
N ASP A 263 7.24 -8.68 -1.83
CA ASP A 263 8.70 -8.70 -1.69
C ASP A 263 9.33 -7.59 -2.54
N PHE A 264 10.12 -6.74 -1.90
CA PHE A 264 10.99 -5.77 -2.55
C PHE A 264 12.28 -5.62 -1.74
N THR A 265 12.92 -6.74 -1.38
CA THR A 265 14.13 -6.77 -0.53
C THR A 265 15.16 -5.72 -1.00
N PRO A 266 15.35 -4.60 -0.27
CA PRO A 266 16.19 -3.50 -0.74
C PRO A 266 17.67 -3.71 -0.44
N ASP A 267 18.10 -4.89 0.01
CA ASP A 267 19.48 -5.14 0.43
C ASP A 267 20.48 -4.94 -0.71
N VAL A 268 21.04 -3.73 -0.78
CA VAL A 268 22.23 -3.41 -1.55
C VAL A 268 23.42 -3.69 -0.63
N ASN A 269 23.68 -4.95 -0.32
CA ASN A 269 24.88 -5.39 0.38
C ASN A 269 25.18 -6.86 0.02
N GLU A 270 25.70 -7.08 -1.19
CA GLU A 270 26.61 -8.18 -1.51
C GLU A 270 27.59 -7.75 -2.61
#